data_AF-A0AAU1F7K4-F1
#
_entry.id   AF-A0AAU1F7K4-F1
#
_cell.length_a   1.000
_cell.length_b   1.000
_cell.length_c   1.000
_cell.angle_alpha   90.00
_cell.angle_beta   90.00
_cell.angle_gamma   90.00
#
_symmetry.space_group_name_H-M   'P 1'
#
loop_
_entity.id
_entity.type
_entity.pdbx_description
1 polymer ?
#
loop_
_entity_poly.entity_id
_entity_poly.type
_entity_poly.pdbx_seq_one_letter_code
_entity_poly.pdbx_strand_id
1 'polypeptide(L)'
;MYSKPSTFFGLMDDELRRLGVSADLLPHGYLFAGPPKEIPFHIPYPVDGPHIGMFPLAKAKPAADAYRAVLDRMDDGFTYDIQVLIERLEFEHDEWIYASQNLDLYTQDTIFFAIRG
;
A
#
# COMPACT_ATOMS: atom_id res chain seq x y z
N MET A 1 14.70 -0.04 15.46
CA MET A 1 14.85 -0.78 14.19
C MET A 1 14.01 -2.04 14.30
N TYR A 2 12.80 -2.04 13.76
CA TYR A 2 11.94 -3.22 13.82
C TYR A 2 12.57 -4.32 12.96
N SER A 3 12.81 -5.49 13.53
CA SER A 3 13.43 -6.63 12.85
C SER A 3 12.50 -7.31 11.83
N LYS A 4 11.24 -6.87 11.73
CA LYS A 4 10.20 -7.46 10.87
C LYS A 4 9.33 -6.37 10.23
N PRO A 5 9.33 -6.24 8.88
CA PRO A 5 8.48 -5.27 8.17
C PRO A 5 6.99 -5.40 8.50
N SER A 6 6.47 -6.63 8.58
CA SER A 6 5.07 -6.88 8.92
C SER A 6 4.67 -6.30 10.29
N THR A 7 5.56 -6.37 11.30
CA THR A 7 5.30 -5.76 12.61
C THR A 7 5.26 -4.24 12.54
N PHE A 8 6.18 -3.63 11.79
CA PHE A 8 6.19 -2.18 11.62
C PHE A 8 4.91 -1.67 10.94
N PHE A 9 4.53 -2.28 9.82
CA PHE A 9 3.30 -1.89 9.12
C PHE A 9 2.04 -2.21 9.93
N GLY A 10 2.04 -3.25 10.76
CA GLY A 10 0.95 -3.51 11.70
C GLY A 10 0.77 -2.41 12.74
N LEU A 11 1.87 -1.87 13.27
CA LEU A 11 1.83 -0.74 14.20
C LEU A 11 1.40 0.56 13.50
N MET A 12 1.83 0.76 12.25
CA MET A 12 1.39 1.88 11.42
C MET A 12 -0.13 1.81 11.15
N ASP A 13 -0.66 0.63 10.88
CA ASP A 13 -2.11 0.40 10.71
C ASP A 13 -2.91 0.78 11.96
N ASP A 14 -2.42 0.40 13.14
CA ASP A 14 -3.08 0.73 14.41
C ASP A 14 -3.10 2.25 14.63
N GLU A 15 -2.01 2.95 14.28
CA GLU A 15 -1.94 4.41 14.35
C GLU A 15 -2.90 5.10 13.36
N LEU A 16 -2.89 4.67 12.09
CA LEU A 16 -3.79 5.22 11.07
C LEU A 16 -5.26 4.98 11.42
N ARG A 17 -5.59 3.79 11.95
CA ARG A 17 -6.94 3.46 12.43
C ARG A 17 -7.34 4.35 13.61
N ARG A 18 -6.43 4.59 14.56
CA ARG A 18 -6.65 5.52 15.70
C ARG A 18 -6.98 6.93 15.20
N LEU A 19 -6.37 7.35 14.09
CA LEU A 19 -6.57 8.67 13.48
C LEU A 19 -7.80 8.74 12.55
N GLY A 20 -8.52 7.63 12.37
CA GLY A 20 -9.78 7.57 11.64
C GLY A 20 -9.67 7.13 10.18
N VAL A 21 -8.53 6.60 9.75
CA VAL A 21 -8.38 6.02 8.41
C VAL A 21 -9.16 4.71 8.31
N SER A 22 -9.88 4.54 7.20
CA SER A 22 -10.71 3.35 6.96
C SER A 22 -9.86 2.08 6.86
N ALA A 23 -10.39 0.97 7.39
CA ALA A 23 -9.70 -0.32 7.44
C ALA A 23 -9.29 -0.87 6.06
N ASP A 24 -10.07 -0.54 5.02
CA ASP A 24 -9.82 -0.98 3.65
C ASP A 24 -8.75 -0.17 2.91
N LEU A 25 -8.23 0.88 3.55
CA LEU A 25 -7.11 1.70 3.09
C LEU A 25 -5.89 1.52 3.99
N LEU A 26 -5.83 0.52 4.87
CA LEU A 26 -4.68 0.38 5.76
C LEU A 26 -3.49 -0.34 5.07
N PRO A 27 -2.25 0.17 5.20
CA PRO A 27 -1.06 -0.35 4.53
C PRO A 27 -0.80 -1.85 4.69
N HIS A 28 -0.84 -2.37 5.92
CA HIS A 28 -0.49 -3.77 6.18
C HIS A 28 -1.34 -4.73 5.37
N GLY A 29 -2.65 -4.46 5.32
CA GLY A 29 -3.63 -5.32 4.64
C GLY A 29 -3.35 -5.50 3.15
N TYR A 30 -2.90 -4.45 2.45
CA TYR A 30 -2.61 -4.55 1.02
C TYR A 30 -1.14 -4.82 0.71
N LEU A 31 -0.19 -4.37 1.54
CA LEU A 31 1.25 -4.62 1.35
C LEU A 31 1.62 -6.10 1.54
N PHE A 32 0.86 -6.83 2.35
CA PHE A 32 1.07 -8.24 2.65
C PHE A 32 -0.10 -9.13 2.19
N ALA A 33 -0.94 -8.66 1.26
CA ALA A 33 -2.10 -9.39 0.77
C ALA A 33 -1.76 -10.75 0.13
N GLY A 34 -0.51 -10.92 -0.33
CA GLY A 34 -0.09 -12.08 -1.08
C GLY A 34 -0.52 -12.00 -2.56
N PRO A 35 -0.27 -13.08 -3.33
CA PRO A 35 -0.66 -13.13 -4.73
C PRO A 35 -2.19 -13.21 -4.92
N PRO A 36 -2.69 -12.93 -6.15
CA PRO A 36 -4.11 -13.11 -6.49
C PRO A 36 -4.59 -14.53 -6.19
N LYS A 37 -5.85 -14.67 -5.74
CA LYS A 37 -6.45 -15.97 -5.40
C LYS A 37 -6.62 -16.88 -6.61
N GLU A 38 -6.61 -16.31 -7.79
CA GLU A 38 -6.73 -16.96 -9.09
C GLU A 38 -5.46 -17.75 -9.46
N ILE A 39 -4.33 -17.50 -8.79
CA ILE A 39 -3.10 -18.27 -9.00
C ILE A 39 -3.24 -19.62 -8.28
N PRO A 40 -3.34 -20.75 -9.00
CA PRO A 40 -3.73 -22.04 -8.42
C PRO A 40 -2.55 -22.78 -7.77
N PHE A 41 -1.38 -22.14 -7.65
CA PHE A 41 -0.16 -22.74 -7.12
C PHE A 41 0.48 -21.84 -6.06
N HIS A 42 1.12 -22.49 -5.08
CA HIS A 42 1.81 -21.80 -4.00
C HIS A 42 3.08 -21.12 -4.53
N ILE A 43 3.17 -19.79 -4.36
CA ILE A 43 4.40 -19.03 -4.61
C ILE A 43 5.22 -19.02 -3.31
N PRO A 44 6.46 -19.55 -3.31
CA PRO A 44 7.31 -19.52 -2.11
C PRO A 44 7.52 -18.09 -1.61
N TYR A 45 7.38 -17.87 -0.31
CA TYR A 45 7.70 -16.61 0.35
C TYR A 45 8.50 -16.85 1.65
N PRO A 46 9.30 -15.88 2.10
CA PRO A 46 10.05 -15.99 3.36
C PRO A 46 9.15 -16.17 4.58
N VAL A 47 9.72 -16.69 5.68
CA VAL A 47 8.98 -17.01 6.91
C VAL A 47 8.19 -15.82 7.47
N ASP A 48 8.66 -14.59 7.23
CA ASP A 48 8.02 -13.37 7.72
C ASP A 48 6.94 -12.79 6.78
N GLY A 49 6.51 -13.56 5.78
CA GLY A 49 5.28 -13.33 5.00
C GLY A 49 5.51 -13.16 3.51
N PRO A 50 4.43 -13.15 2.71
CA PRO A 50 4.53 -12.78 1.30
C PRO A 50 5.05 -11.36 1.19
N HIS A 51 6.20 -11.19 0.53
CA HIS A 51 6.74 -9.87 0.18
C HIS A 51 6.07 -9.29 -1.08
N ILE A 52 4.86 -9.77 -1.39
CA ILE A 52 4.04 -9.30 -2.50
C ILE A 52 2.74 -8.75 -1.91
N GLY A 53 2.49 -7.48 -2.20
CA GLY A 53 1.25 -6.80 -1.90
C GLY A 53 0.45 -6.51 -3.16
N MET A 54 -0.85 -6.32 -2.99
CA MET A 54 -1.77 -5.95 -4.06
C MET A 54 -2.75 -4.93 -3.55
N PHE A 55 -2.98 -3.89 -4.33
CA PHE A 55 -3.94 -2.85 -4.00
C PHE A 55 -4.74 -2.43 -5.23
N PRO A 56 -6.08 -2.30 -5.15
CA PRO A 56 -6.85 -1.77 -6.26
C PRO A 56 -6.39 -0.35 -6.60
N LEU A 57 -6.08 -0.11 -7.87
CA LEU A 57 -5.58 1.16 -8.38
C LEU A 57 -6.56 2.32 -8.14
N ALA A 58 -7.86 2.02 -8.22
CA ALA A 58 -8.93 2.96 -7.86
C ALA A 58 -8.88 3.45 -6.40
N LYS A 59 -8.19 2.73 -5.51
CA LYS A 59 -8.01 3.10 -4.09
C LYS A 59 -6.70 3.85 -3.83
N ALA A 60 -5.80 3.96 -4.80
CA ALA A 60 -4.51 4.61 -4.63
C ALA A 60 -4.65 6.06 -4.15
N LYS A 61 -5.43 6.87 -4.88
CA LYS A 61 -5.68 8.26 -4.53
C LYS A 61 -6.48 8.41 -3.22
N PRO A 62 -7.59 7.67 -2.99
CA PRO A 62 -8.27 7.67 -1.70
C PRO A 62 -7.37 7.37 -0.49
N ALA A 63 -6.44 6.40 -0.62
CA ALA A 63 -5.48 6.09 0.44
C ALA A 63 -4.50 7.24 0.68
N ALA A 64 -3.88 7.76 -0.39
CA ALA A 64 -2.95 8.88 -0.29
C ALA A 64 -3.58 10.12 0.37
N ASP A 65 -4.82 10.44 0.01
CA ASP A 65 -5.56 11.57 0.59
C ASP A 65 -5.90 11.34 2.06
N ALA A 66 -6.34 10.12 2.41
CA ALA A 66 -6.62 9.75 3.80
C ALA A 66 -5.38 9.84 4.68
N TYR A 67 -4.23 9.37 4.20
CA TYR A 67 -2.97 9.44 4.94
C TYR A 67 -2.48 10.88 5.10
N ARG A 68 -2.56 11.68 4.03
CA ARG A 68 -2.18 13.09 4.07
C ARG A 68 -3.01 13.89 5.06
N ALA A 69 -4.31 13.60 5.18
CA ALA A 69 -5.23 14.28 6.09
C ALA A 69 -4.95 14.00 7.59
N VAL A 70 -4.14 12.99 7.91
CA VAL A 70 -3.79 12.63 9.28
C VAL A 70 -2.30 12.79 9.60
N LEU A 71 -1.49 13.15 8.60
CA LEU A 71 -0.04 13.19 8.67
C LEU A 71 0.49 14.13 9.77
N ASP A 72 -0.21 15.23 10.01
CA ASP A 72 0.14 16.24 11.03
C ASP A 72 -0.10 15.77 12.48
N ARG A 73 -0.89 14.69 12.65
CA ARG A 73 -1.29 14.13 13.96
C ARG A 73 -0.71 12.75 14.22
N MET A 74 0.08 12.24 13.27
CA MET A 74 0.70 10.93 13.34
C MET A 74 1.94 10.97 14.23
N ASP A 75 2.25 9.85 14.89
CA ASP A 75 3.53 9.69 15.59
C ASP A 75 4.72 9.92 14.63
N ASP A 76 5.71 10.69 15.08
CA ASP A 76 6.93 11.03 14.32
C ASP A 76 7.64 9.77 13.80
N GLY A 77 7.54 8.64 14.50
CA GLY A 77 8.12 7.36 14.14
C GLY A 77 7.56 6.72 12.86
N PHE A 78 6.44 7.20 12.33
CA PHE A 78 5.83 6.69 11.09
C PHE A 78 5.76 7.73 9.96
N THR A 79 5.99 8.99 10.28
CA THR A 79 5.73 10.13 9.40
C THR A 79 6.54 10.07 8.10
N TYR A 80 7.80 9.60 8.16
CA TYR A 80 8.63 9.43 6.97
C TYR A 80 8.09 8.33 6.05
N ASP A 81 7.84 7.14 6.58
CA ASP A 81 7.41 5.99 5.77
C ASP A 81 6.03 6.21 5.14
N ILE A 82 5.12 6.87 5.87
CA ILE A 82 3.81 7.20 5.31
C ILE A 82 3.91 8.28 4.22
N GLN A 83 4.83 9.24 4.33
CA GLN A 83 5.07 10.23 3.27
C GLN A 83 5.56 9.55 1.99
N VAL A 84 6.52 8.64 2.11
CA VAL A 84 7.00 7.85 0.97
C VAL A 84 5.84 7.06 0.36
N LEU A 85 4.98 6.46 1.17
CA LEU A 85 3.83 5.70 0.67
C LEU A 85 2.80 6.59 -0.04
N ILE A 86 2.51 7.78 0.49
CA ILE A 86 1.66 8.79 -0.15
C ILE A 86 2.21 9.12 -1.54
N GLU A 87 3.50 9.48 -1.64
CA GLU A 87 4.13 9.84 -2.91
C GLU A 87 4.04 8.73 -3.95
N ARG A 88 4.23 7.47 -3.54
CA ARG A 88 4.14 6.31 -4.45
C ARG A 88 2.72 6.06 -4.93
N LEU A 89 1.73 6.17 -4.06
CA LEU A 89 0.33 5.98 -4.41
C LEU A 89 -0.18 7.08 -5.35
N GLU A 90 0.27 8.32 -5.17
CA GLU A 90 -0.07 9.42 -6.08
C GLU A 90 0.59 9.26 -7.44
N PHE A 91 1.89 8.94 -7.46
CA PHE A 91 2.59 8.68 -8.71
C PHE A 91 1.88 7.61 -9.54
N GLU A 92 1.53 6.48 -8.93
CA GLU A 92 0.86 5.38 -9.62
C GLU A 92 -0.55 5.76 -10.10
N HIS A 93 -1.28 6.56 -9.32
CA HIS A 93 -2.58 7.09 -9.75
C HIS A 93 -2.44 8.01 -10.96
N ASP A 94 -1.49 8.94 -10.93
CA ASP A 94 -1.27 9.92 -11.99
C ASP A 94 -0.81 9.24 -13.29
N GLU A 95 0.12 8.28 -13.20
CA GLU A 95 0.57 7.47 -14.34
C GLU A 95 -0.59 6.66 -14.93
N TRP A 96 -1.49 6.12 -14.10
CA TRP A 96 -2.67 5.41 -14.59
C TRP A 96 -3.67 6.32 -15.30
N ILE A 97 -3.95 7.51 -14.75
CA ILE A 97 -4.81 8.51 -15.40
C ILE A 97 -4.21 8.91 -16.74
N TYR A 98 -2.90 9.16 -16.78
CA TYR A 98 -2.20 9.47 -18.01
C TYR A 98 -2.29 8.32 -19.02
N ALA A 99 -1.96 7.09 -18.61
CA ALA A 99 -1.95 5.93 -19.49
C ALA A 99 -3.33 5.60 -20.04
N SER A 100 -4.38 5.64 -19.20
CA SER A 100 -5.76 5.39 -19.64
C SER A 100 -6.29 6.43 -20.63
N GLN A 101 -5.80 7.67 -20.57
CA GLN A 101 -6.19 8.75 -21.48
C GLN A 101 -5.38 8.78 -22.78
N ASN A 102 -4.12 8.30 -22.75
CA ASN A 102 -3.18 8.50 -23.85
C ASN A 102 -2.72 7.18 -24.51
N LEU A 103 -2.99 6.03 -23.90
CA LEU A 103 -2.58 4.71 -24.37
C LEU A 103 -3.79 3.77 -24.43
N ASP A 104 -4.21 3.38 -25.64
CA ASP A 104 -5.36 2.49 -25.91
C ASP A 104 -5.28 1.08 -25.28
N LEU A 105 -4.18 0.73 -24.62
CA LEU A 105 -3.86 -0.62 -24.14
C LEU A 105 -3.79 -0.75 -22.61
N TYR A 106 -4.00 0.34 -21.85
CA TYR A 106 -3.83 0.30 -20.40
C TYR A 106 -5.14 -0.08 -19.69
N THR A 107 -5.27 -1.38 -19.35
CA THR A 107 -6.45 -1.96 -18.70
C THR A 107 -6.18 -2.47 -17.28
N GLN A 108 -4.94 -2.28 -16.77
CA GLN A 108 -4.61 -2.68 -15.41
C GLN A 108 -5.42 -1.88 -14.37
N ASP A 109 -5.85 -2.57 -13.33
CA ASP A 109 -6.66 -2.03 -12.23
C ASP A 109 -6.05 -2.32 -10.84
N THR A 110 -4.83 -2.85 -10.82
CA THR A 110 -4.17 -3.37 -9.61
C THR A 110 -2.71 -2.92 -9.54
N ILE A 111 -2.33 -2.34 -8.40
CA ILE A 111 -0.96 -2.01 -8.03
C ILE A 111 -0.34 -3.22 -7.34
N PHE A 112 0.88 -3.58 -7.76
CA PHE A 112 1.67 -4.62 -7.10
C PHE A 112 2.81 -4.01 -6.30
N PHE A 113 2.96 -4.44 -5.05
CA PHE A 113 4.06 -4.05 -4.18
C PHE A 113 5.05 -5.20 -4.07
N ALA A 114 6.35 -4.89 -4.17
CA ALA A 114 7.42 -5.81 -3.84
C ALA A 114 8.20 -5.26 -2.65
N ILE A 115 8.09 -5.92 -1.50
CA ILE A 115 8.79 -5.52 -0.27
C ILE A 115 10.21 -6.09 -0.33
N ARG A 116 11.21 -5.22 -0.29
CA ARG A 116 12.62 -5.62 -0.21
C ARG A 116 13.10 -5.39 1.22
N GLY A 117 13.44 -6.48 1.92
CA GLY A 117 14.04 -6.48 3.25
C GLY A 117 15.56 -6.39 3.21
#